data_AF-E0XVR1-F1
#
_entry.id   AF-E0XVR1-F1
#
_cell.length_a   1.000
_cell.length_b   1.000
_cell.length_c   1.000
_cell.angle_alpha   90.00
_cell.angle_beta   90.00
_cell.angle_gamma   90.00
#
_symmetry.space_group_name_H-M   'P 1'
#
loop_
_entity.id
_entity.type
_entity.pdbx_description
1 polymer ?
#
loop_
_entity_poly.entity_id
_entity_poly.type
_entity_poly.pdbx_seq_one_letter_code
_entity_poly.pdbx_strand_id
1 'polypeptide(L)'
;MSETDYQYGKGSKGGLVMLVLSVALVAGLAFFLQKKSSEPGARSLTVYCAAGIQPPVEEAARQFEREVGVKVHLEYASSGVLANKLKLDREANRPRADVYIPADFTFTTRARDDGLTAEALKAASWKIVLAVKPGAGIDVKNIDELLEQKISFVICEPLAGAGKKTKKVLQAAGQWDAVDSAKTASFPTVPEAALAVKANPGTQAAFLWNSTAAQHGLEIIELPELEKSRADITVAVTATTDRPALALQFARYLVAPDKGNRIFARHNYHPLAGDRWAEKPVLRVDCGGVNREAVEKTIREFEVREGCEVRTVYDGCGTLVSKMQTSDIGLPDVFLTCDTSYLVKAQDAMGSPFGPDLKVSSTRIVMLVAKG
;
A
#
# COMPACT_ATOMS: atom_id res chain seq x y z
N MET A 1 -46.02 42.44 -51.86
CA MET A 1 -46.67 43.16 -50.75
C MET A 1 -48.08 42.63 -50.59
N SER A 2 -48.29 41.74 -49.62
CA SER A 2 -49.56 41.59 -48.89
C SER A 2 -49.22 40.81 -47.63
N GLU A 3 -49.28 41.51 -46.50
CA GLU A 3 -48.93 41.06 -45.16
C GLU A 3 -49.80 39.89 -44.71
N THR A 4 -49.21 38.91 -44.03
CA THR A 4 -49.96 37.94 -43.23
C THR A 4 -49.50 38.06 -41.79
N ASP A 5 -50.39 38.62 -40.99
CA ASP A 5 -50.22 38.99 -39.59
C ASP A 5 -50.29 37.71 -38.72
N TYR A 6 -49.15 37.18 -38.30
CA TYR A 6 -49.09 36.03 -37.39
C TYR A 6 -49.20 36.52 -35.94
N GLN A 7 -50.42 36.48 -35.41
CA GLN A 7 -50.73 36.72 -33.99
C GLN A 7 -50.08 35.65 -33.10
N TYR A 8 -48.91 35.97 -32.54
CA TYR A 8 -48.27 35.19 -31.48
C TYR A 8 -48.85 35.62 -30.12
N GLY A 9 -49.88 34.93 -29.61
CA GLY A 9 -50.50 35.41 -28.37
C GLY A 9 -51.74 34.70 -27.87
N LYS A 10 -51.75 33.37 -27.78
CA LYS A 10 -52.64 32.67 -26.83
C LYS A 10 -51.86 31.56 -26.15
N GLY A 11 -51.26 31.89 -25.00
CA GLY A 11 -50.70 30.90 -24.09
C GLY A 11 -51.77 29.88 -23.72
N SER A 12 -51.71 28.70 -24.32
CA SER A 12 -52.61 27.61 -23.98
C SER A 12 -52.30 27.19 -22.55
N LYS A 13 -53.33 27.11 -21.69
CA LYS A 13 -53.19 26.60 -20.32
C LYS A 13 -52.52 25.21 -20.29
N GLY A 14 -52.57 24.46 -21.39
CA GLY A 14 -51.89 23.17 -21.56
C GLY A 14 -50.37 23.25 -21.60
N GLY A 15 -49.78 24.33 -22.13
CA GLY A 15 -48.34 24.53 -22.15
C GLY A 15 -47.75 24.75 -20.75
N LEU A 16 -48.47 25.51 -19.93
CA LEU A 16 -48.09 25.73 -18.52
C LEU A 16 -48.18 24.42 -17.71
N VAL A 17 -49.24 23.62 -17.93
CA VAL A 17 -49.42 22.33 -17.26
C VAL A 17 -48.33 21.33 -17.64
N MET A 18 -47.95 21.26 -18.92
CA MET A 18 -46.85 20.40 -19.39
C MET A 18 -45.49 20.83 -18.83
N LEU A 19 -45.27 22.14 -18.66
CA LEU A 19 -44.03 22.67 -18.07
C LEU A 19 -43.94 22.38 -16.56
N VAL A 20 -45.06 22.49 -15.84
CA VAL A 20 -45.10 22.14 -14.40
C VAL A 20 -44.90 20.63 -14.21
N LEU A 21 -45.50 19.79 -15.06
CA LEU A 21 -45.32 18.34 -15.01
C LEU A 21 -43.88 17.92 -15.32
N SER A 22 -43.22 18.53 -16.31
CA SER A 22 -41.83 18.22 -16.63
C SER A 22 -40.86 18.69 -15.55
N VAL A 23 -41.08 19.86 -14.96
CA VAL A 23 -40.29 20.33 -13.81
C VAL A 23 -40.49 19.42 -12.59
N ALA A 24 -41.72 18.98 -12.31
CA ALA A 24 -42.00 18.04 -11.23
C ALA A 24 -41.35 16.67 -11.47
N LEU A 25 -41.33 16.18 -12.72
CA LEU A 25 -40.68 14.94 -13.10
C LEU A 25 -39.15 15.03 -12.93
N VAL A 26 -38.54 16.13 -13.39
CA VAL A 26 -37.09 16.36 -13.25
C VAL A 26 -36.70 16.55 -11.80
N ALA A 27 -37.49 17.29 -11.01
CA ALA A 27 -37.27 17.44 -9.57
C ALA A 27 -37.45 16.11 -8.83
N GLY A 28 -38.44 15.30 -9.22
CA GLY A 28 -38.66 13.95 -8.71
C GLY A 28 -37.49 13.02 -9.01
N LEU A 29 -36.96 13.05 -10.23
CA LEU A 29 -35.77 12.31 -10.66
C LEU A 29 -34.50 12.78 -9.93
N ALA A 30 -34.31 14.09 -9.78
CA ALA A 30 -33.18 14.66 -9.03
C ALA A 30 -33.24 14.28 -7.55
N PHE A 31 -34.44 14.30 -6.95
CA PHE A 31 -34.65 13.85 -5.57
C PHE A 31 -34.44 12.34 -5.43
N PHE A 32 -34.88 11.52 -6.40
CA PHE A 32 -34.63 10.07 -6.40
C PHE A 32 -33.14 9.74 -6.57
N LEU A 33 -32.41 10.50 -7.40
CA LEU A 33 -30.97 10.36 -7.59
C LEU A 33 -30.19 10.79 -6.33
N GLN A 34 -30.61 11.86 -5.65
CA GLN A 34 -30.04 12.29 -4.36
C GLN A 34 -30.36 11.32 -3.22
N LYS A 35 -31.54 10.68 -3.24
CA LYS A 35 -31.95 9.70 -2.22
C LYS A 35 -31.27 8.35 -2.41
N LYS A 36 -30.86 7.99 -3.64
CA LYS A 36 -30.02 6.81 -3.91
C LYS A 36 -28.56 7.00 -3.47
N SER A 37 -28.17 8.22 -3.10
CA SER A 37 -26.83 8.55 -2.59
C SER A 37 -26.71 8.49 -1.06
N SER A 38 -27.79 8.14 -0.36
CA SER A 38 -27.82 8.12 1.11
C SER A 38 -28.35 6.78 1.65
N GLU A 39 -27.67 5.69 1.31
CA GLU A 39 -27.57 4.57 2.26
C GLU A 39 -26.65 5.00 3.43
N PRO A 40 -26.88 4.53 4.67
CA PRO A 40 -25.91 4.66 5.74
C PRO A 40 -24.57 4.11 5.25
N GLY A 41 -23.59 5.01 5.05
CA GLY A 41 -22.49 4.80 4.10
C GLY A 41 -21.79 3.46 4.25
N ALA A 42 -21.94 2.60 3.24
CA ALA A 42 -21.06 1.45 3.07
C ALA A 42 -19.62 1.98 2.99
N ARG A 43 -18.85 1.82 4.08
CA ARG A 43 -17.45 2.21 4.14
C ARG A 43 -16.73 1.52 2.99
N SER A 44 -16.08 2.26 2.10
CA SER A 44 -15.36 1.72 0.94
C SER A 44 -13.90 2.18 0.91
N LEU A 45 -13.03 1.33 0.38
CA LEU A 45 -11.63 1.63 0.07
C LEU A 45 -11.37 1.44 -1.41
N THR A 46 -10.58 2.33 -2.00
CA THR A 46 -9.98 2.09 -3.33
C THR A 46 -8.52 1.71 -3.16
N VAL A 47 -8.11 0.62 -3.79
CA VAL A 47 -6.76 0.07 -3.70
C VAL A 47 -6.16 -0.04 -5.09
N TYR A 48 -5.04 0.66 -5.31
CA TYR A 48 -4.21 0.50 -6.50
C TYR A 48 -3.19 -0.62 -6.24
N CYS A 49 -3.34 -1.74 -6.92
CA CYS A 49 -2.55 -2.95 -6.68
C CYS A 49 -1.77 -3.37 -7.93
N ALA A 50 -0.48 -3.67 -7.80
CA ALA A 50 0.29 -4.17 -8.92
C ALA A 50 -0.29 -5.51 -9.42
N ALA A 51 -0.47 -5.65 -10.73
CA ALA A 51 -1.16 -6.79 -11.34
C ALA A 51 -0.59 -8.17 -10.91
N GLY A 52 0.73 -8.28 -10.72
CA GLY A 52 1.37 -9.52 -10.26
C GLY A 52 1.10 -9.91 -8.79
N ILE A 53 0.37 -9.09 -8.04
CA ILE A 53 -0.01 -9.30 -6.63
C ILE A 53 -1.54 -9.45 -6.51
N GLN A 54 -2.27 -9.40 -7.63
CA GLN A 54 -3.72 -9.50 -7.64
C GLN A 54 -4.25 -10.73 -6.88
N PRO A 55 -3.78 -11.97 -7.12
CA PRO A 55 -4.41 -13.15 -6.53
C PRO A 55 -4.51 -13.13 -5.00
N PRO A 56 -3.43 -12.88 -4.23
CA PRO A 56 -3.55 -12.82 -2.77
C PRO A 56 -4.32 -11.59 -2.27
N VAL A 57 -4.18 -10.43 -2.93
CA VAL A 57 -4.88 -9.20 -2.50
C VAL A 57 -6.38 -9.31 -2.72
N GLU A 58 -6.82 -9.91 -3.83
CA GLU A 58 -8.23 -10.11 -4.13
C GLU A 58 -8.90 -11.08 -3.15
N GLU A 59 -8.21 -12.17 -2.78
CA GLU A 59 -8.69 -13.09 -1.75
C GLU A 59 -8.74 -12.42 -0.37
N ALA A 60 -7.68 -11.70 0.00
CA ALA A 60 -7.62 -11.00 1.28
C ALA A 60 -8.65 -9.88 1.39
N ALA A 61 -8.88 -9.12 0.30
CA ALA A 61 -9.93 -8.13 0.21
C ALA A 61 -11.29 -8.76 0.46
N ARG A 62 -11.66 -9.83 -0.27
CA ARG A 62 -12.94 -10.53 -0.04
C ARG A 62 -13.10 -11.01 1.40
N GLN A 63 -12.04 -11.49 2.04
CA GLN A 63 -12.10 -11.91 3.44
C GLN A 63 -12.29 -10.70 4.37
N PHE A 64 -11.54 -9.62 4.15
CA PHE A 64 -11.67 -8.35 4.88
C PHE A 64 -13.08 -7.76 4.76
N GLU A 65 -13.66 -7.75 3.55
CA GLU A 65 -15.03 -7.26 3.33
C GLU A 65 -16.06 -8.03 4.16
N ARG A 66 -15.91 -9.37 4.26
CA ARG A 66 -16.81 -10.22 5.04
C ARG A 66 -16.64 -10.03 6.55
N GLU A 67 -15.41 -9.85 7.02
CA GLU A 67 -15.11 -9.77 8.45
C GLU A 67 -15.34 -8.37 9.03
N VAL A 68 -15.07 -7.31 8.24
CA VAL A 68 -15.07 -5.91 8.70
C VAL A 68 -16.27 -5.11 8.17
N GLY A 69 -16.98 -5.64 7.16
CA GLY A 69 -18.16 -4.97 6.59
C GLY A 69 -17.84 -3.73 5.75
N VAL A 70 -16.69 -3.74 5.08
CA VAL A 70 -16.18 -2.66 4.21
C VAL A 70 -16.18 -3.15 2.77
N LYS A 71 -16.36 -2.26 1.78
CA LYS A 71 -16.15 -2.59 0.36
C LYS A 71 -14.75 -2.23 -0.10
N VAL A 72 -14.10 -3.10 -0.86
CA VAL A 72 -12.74 -2.89 -1.37
C VAL A 72 -12.75 -2.92 -2.89
N HIS A 73 -12.58 -1.75 -3.50
CA HIS A 73 -12.45 -1.58 -4.93
C HIS A 73 -10.99 -1.71 -5.33
N LEU A 74 -10.69 -2.75 -6.11
CA LEU A 74 -9.33 -3.05 -6.56
C LEU A 74 -9.14 -2.57 -7.99
N GLU A 75 -8.08 -1.80 -8.23
CA GLU A 75 -7.64 -1.44 -9.57
C GLU A 75 -6.22 -1.93 -9.81
N TYR A 76 -6.00 -2.54 -10.97
CA TYR A 76 -4.74 -3.20 -11.31
C TYR A 76 -4.04 -2.56 -12.49
N ALA A 77 -2.73 -2.37 -12.36
CA ALA A 77 -1.82 -2.04 -13.47
C ALA A 77 -0.37 -2.36 -13.03
N SER A 78 0.63 -1.91 -13.80
CA SER A 78 2.03 -1.94 -13.35
C SER A 78 2.26 -0.93 -12.22
N SER A 79 3.23 -1.19 -11.34
CA SER A 79 3.52 -0.30 -10.20
C SER A 79 3.84 1.14 -10.65
N GLY A 80 4.61 1.30 -11.73
CA GLY A 80 4.91 2.61 -12.28
C GLY A 80 3.68 3.35 -12.82
N VAL A 81 2.77 2.64 -13.50
CA VAL A 81 1.51 3.23 -14.00
C VAL A 81 0.64 3.71 -12.84
N LEU A 82 0.48 2.89 -11.80
CA LEU A 82 -0.30 3.25 -10.61
C LEU A 82 0.31 4.43 -9.84
N ALA A 83 1.64 4.49 -9.71
CA ALA A 83 2.32 5.64 -9.10
C ALA A 83 2.08 6.94 -9.90
N ASN A 84 2.16 6.87 -11.23
CA ASN A 84 1.83 8.01 -12.09
C ASN A 84 0.35 8.41 -11.94
N LYS A 85 -0.55 7.43 -11.80
CA LYS A 85 -1.97 7.68 -11.57
C LYS A 85 -2.22 8.40 -10.25
N LEU A 86 -1.54 8.00 -9.16
CA LEU A 86 -1.59 8.72 -7.88
C LEU A 86 -1.17 10.18 -8.03
N LYS A 87 -0.09 10.42 -8.79
CA LYS A 87 0.43 11.76 -9.05
C LYS A 87 -0.60 12.61 -9.81
N LEU A 88 -1.15 12.07 -10.90
CA LEU A 88 -2.17 12.76 -11.70
C LEU A 88 -3.45 13.02 -10.91
N ASP A 89 -3.89 12.06 -10.09
CA ASP A 89 -5.07 12.20 -9.23
C ASP A 89 -4.86 13.33 -8.19
N ARG A 90 -3.65 13.44 -7.61
CA ARG A 90 -3.28 14.54 -6.70
C ARG A 90 -3.22 15.89 -7.41
N GLU A 91 -2.56 15.96 -8.56
CA GLU A 91 -2.42 17.20 -9.36
C GLU A 91 -3.77 17.71 -9.85
N ALA A 92 -4.70 16.81 -10.16
CA ALA A 92 -6.08 17.14 -10.52
C ALA A 92 -7.00 17.46 -9.32
N ASN A 93 -6.48 17.42 -8.09
CA ASN A 93 -7.24 17.53 -6.84
C ASN A 93 -8.45 16.57 -6.78
N ARG A 94 -8.25 15.34 -7.26
CA ARG A 94 -9.23 14.25 -7.29
C ARG A 94 -8.59 12.95 -6.80
N PRO A 95 -8.10 12.88 -5.55
CA PRO A 95 -7.52 11.66 -5.02
C PRO A 95 -8.58 10.55 -4.98
N ARG A 96 -8.25 9.39 -5.55
CA ARG A 96 -9.16 8.24 -5.64
C ARG A 96 -8.73 7.05 -4.81
N ALA A 97 -7.43 6.78 -4.74
CA ALA A 97 -6.90 5.64 -4.03
C ALA A 97 -6.60 5.95 -2.57
N ASP A 98 -6.94 5.01 -1.70
CA ASP A 98 -6.65 5.02 -0.27
C ASP A 98 -5.39 4.21 0.05
N VAL A 99 -5.13 3.16 -0.74
CA VAL A 99 -4.00 2.25 -0.57
C VAL A 99 -3.31 1.99 -1.91
N TYR A 100 -1.98 1.95 -1.87
CA TYR A 100 -1.11 1.63 -3.00
C TYR A 100 -0.22 0.42 -2.67
N ILE A 101 -0.30 -0.63 -3.47
CA ILE A 101 0.42 -1.90 -3.28
C ILE A 101 1.35 -2.14 -4.48
N PRO A 102 2.59 -1.62 -4.45
CA PRO A 102 3.58 -1.92 -5.49
C PRO A 102 4.26 -3.27 -5.33
N ALA A 103 4.84 -3.72 -6.44
CA ALA A 103 5.59 -4.96 -6.56
C ALA A 103 7.02 -4.90 -6.01
N ASP A 104 7.53 -3.71 -5.68
CA ASP A 104 8.88 -3.51 -5.18
C ASP A 104 8.93 -2.25 -4.32
N PHE A 105 9.57 -2.35 -3.15
CA PHE A 105 9.71 -1.26 -2.19
C PHE A 105 10.27 0.04 -2.77
N THR A 106 11.11 -0.01 -3.81
CA THR A 106 11.65 1.19 -4.48
C THR A 106 10.57 2.06 -5.11
N PHE A 107 9.42 1.51 -5.51
CA PHE A 107 8.28 2.32 -5.96
C PHE A 107 7.59 3.01 -4.78
N THR A 108 7.56 2.39 -3.61
CA THR A 108 7.03 3.00 -2.39
C THR A 108 7.92 4.12 -1.91
N THR A 109 9.25 3.92 -1.86
CA THR A 109 10.21 4.96 -1.50
C THR A 109 10.04 6.18 -2.41
N ARG A 110 10.04 5.97 -3.73
CA ARG A 110 9.82 7.06 -4.69
C ARG A 110 8.47 7.75 -4.50
N ALA A 111 7.39 6.99 -4.31
CA ALA A 111 6.07 7.57 -4.08
C ALA A 111 6.02 8.41 -2.78
N ARG A 112 6.71 7.98 -1.72
CA ARG A 112 6.88 8.75 -0.49
C ARG A 112 7.69 10.02 -0.72
N ASP A 113 8.82 9.92 -1.41
CA ASP A 113 9.69 11.06 -1.72
C ASP A 113 8.95 12.10 -2.59
N ASP A 114 8.07 11.64 -3.48
CA ASP A 114 7.17 12.47 -4.29
C ASP A 114 5.96 13.00 -3.48
N GLY A 115 5.81 12.64 -2.20
CA GLY A 115 4.72 13.05 -1.30
C GLY A 115 3.36 12.39 -1.58
N LEU A 116 3.34 11.25 -2.28
CA LEU A 116 2.12 10.54 -2.70
C LEU A 116 1.63 9.54 -1.66
N THR A 117 2.51 9.03 -0.80
CA THR A 117 2.22 8.05 0.24
C THR A 117 2.82 8.45 1.57
N ALA A 118 2.19 8.07 2.68
CA ALA A 118 2.67 8.31 4.03
C ALA A 118 3.32 7.04 4.62
N GLU A 119 2.55 6.23 5.34
CA GLU A 119 2.97 4.96 5.92
C GLU A 119 3.10 3.87 4.87
N ALA A 120 3.99 2.90 5.12
CA ALA A 120 4.02 1.68 4.36
C ALA A 120 4.44 0.49 5.23
N LEU A 121 3.70 -0.61 5.09
CA LEU A 121 4.00 -1.89 5.73
C LEU A 121 4.54 -2.87 4.69
N LYS A 122 5.47 -3.75 5.09
CA LYS A 122 5.95 -4.84 4.23
C LYS A 122 5.05 -6.06 4.43
N ALA A 123 4.49 -6.59 3.33
CA ALA A 123 3.55 -7.71 3.38
C ALA A 123 4.21 -9.05 3.03
N ALA A 124 5.01 -9.06 1.98
CA ALA A 124 5.63 -10.27 1.50
C ALA A 124 6.90 -9.94 0.71
N SER A 125 7.64 -10.97 0.31
CA SER A 125 8.76 -10.85 -0.59
C SER A 125 8.75 -11.96 -1.64
N TRP A 126 9.49 -11.70 -2.71
CA TRP A 126 9.70 -12.57 -3.86
C TRP A 126 11.04 -12.25 -4.51
N LYS A 127 11.45 -13.04 -5.49
CA LYS A 127 12.67 -12.81 -6.27
C LYS A 127 12.43 -13.07 -7.75
N ILE A 128 13.27 -12.48 -8.60
CA ILE A 128 13.27 -12.74 -10.03
C ILE A 128 13.90 -14.11 -10.28
N VAL A 129 13.30 -14.85 -11.20
CA VAL A 129 13.75 -16.15 -11.70
C VAL A 129 13.60 -16.18 -13.21
N LEU A 130 14.27 -17.11 -13.87
CA LEU A 130 13.95 -17.49 -15.24
C LEU A 130 12.79 -18.49 -15.18
N ALA A 131 11.60 -18.03 -15.57
CA ALA A 131 10.40 -18.86 -15.65
C ALA A 131 10.32 -19.48 -17.05
N VAL A 132 10.30 -20.81 -17.12
CA VAL A 132 10.43 -21.58 -18.35
C VAL A 132 9.13 -22.34 -18.62
N LYS A 133 8.80 -22.46 -19.90
CA LYS A 133 7.66 -23.25 -20.36
C LYS A 133 7.88 -24.73 -20.00
N PRO A 134 6.92 -25.38 -19.31
CA PRO A 134 7.07 -26.77 -18.94
C PRO A 134 7.36 -27.68 -20.13
N GLY A 135 8.31 -28.61 -19.96
CA GLY A 135 8.69 -29.55 -21.01
C GLY A 135 9.49 -28.94 -22.18
N ALA A 136 9.96 -27.69 -22.07
CA ALA A 136 10.83 -27.09 -23.07
C ALA A 136 12.26 -27.68 -23.08
N GLY A 137 12.63 -28.45 -22.05
CA GLY A 137 13.95 -29.09 -21.96
C GLY A 137 15.10 -28.09 -21.82
N ILE A 138 14.81 -26.89 -21.31
CA ILE A 138 15.80 -25.84 -21.09
C ILE A 138 16.50 -26.09 -19.76
N ASP A 139 17.82 -26.22 -19.82
CA ASP A 139 18.71 -26.30 -18.66
C ASP A 139 19.89 -25.34 -18.91
N VAL A 140 19.90 -24.22 -18.19
CA VAL A 140 20.89 -23.16 -18.29
C VAL A 140 21.35 -22.75 -16.90
N LYS A 141 22.65 -22.54 -16.73
CA LYS A 141 23.24 -22.24 -15.42
C LYS A 141 23.43 -20.75 -15.16
N ASN A 142 23.45 -19.94 -16.21
CA ASN A 142 23.73 -18.51 -16.18
C ASN A 142 23.11 -17.83 -17.41
N ILE A 143 23.21 -16.50 -17.45
CA ILE A 143 22.65 -15.71 -18.56
C ILE A 143 23.44 -15.91 -19.86
N ASP A 144 24.74 -16.18 -19.79
CA ASP A 144 25.55 -16.39 -21.01
C ASP A 144 25.11 -17.65 -21.76
N GLU A 145 24.89 -18.77 -21.05
CA GLU A 145 24.34 -20.01 -21.60
C GLU A 145 22.93 -19.80 -22.18
N LEU A 146 22.08 -19.00 -21.52
CA LEU A 146 20.75 -18.64 -22.03
C LEU A 146 20.85 -17.97 -23.41
N LEU A 147 21.82 -17.06 -23.59
CA LEU A 147 22.05 -16.32 -24.83
C LEU A 147 22.70 -17.20 -25.90
N GLU A 148 23.68 -18.03 -25.54
CA GLU A 148 24.36 -18.96 -26.45
C GLU A 148 23.40 -19.99 -27.05
N GLN A 149 22.49 -20.52 -26.23
CA GLN A 149 21.47 -21.48 -26.67
C GLN A 149 20.34 -20.82 -27.49
N LYS A 150 20.35 -19.48 -27.64
CA LYS A 150 19.35 -18.70 -28.38
C LYS A 150 17.91 -19.01 -27.93
N ILE A 151 17.73 -19.22 -26.63
CA ILE A 151 16.41 -19.51 -26.05
C ILE A 151 15.52 -18.29 -26.27
N SER A 152 14.30 -18.53 -26.75
CA SER A 152 13.32 -17.46 -26.94
C SER A 152 12.74 -17.02 -25.59
N PHE A 153 13.09 -15.83 -25.14
CA PHE A 153 12.57 -15.27 -23.89
C PHE A 153 11.96 -13.88 -24.05
N VAL A 154 11.13 -13.51 -23.07
CA VAL A 154 10.50 -12.18 -22.96
C VAL A 154 10.81 -11.54 -21.61
N ILE A 155 10.66 -10.22 -21.52
CA ILE A 155 10.84 -9.48 -20.26
C ILE A 155 9.59 -8.66 -19.94
N CYS A 156 9.54 -8.12 -18.72
CA CYS A 156 8.60 -7.06 -18.40
C CYS A 156 9.23 -5.68 -18.66
N GLU A 157 8.40 -4.69 -19.01
CA GLU A 157 8.82 -3.30 -19.15
C GLU A 157 9.31 -2.71 -17.81
N PRO A 158 10.20 -1.69 -17.80
CA PRO A 158 10.72 -1.09 -16.57
C PRO A 158 9.68 -0.42 -15.65
N LEU A 159 8.46 -0.15 -16.13
CA LEU A 159 7.36 0.31 -15.28
C LEU A 159 6.73 -0.80 -14.44
N ALA A 160 6.92 -2.06 -14.83
CA ALA A 160 6.59 -3.22 -14.01
C ALA A 160 7.70 -3.47 -12.97
N GLY A 161 7.30 -3.94 -11.77
CA GLY A 161 8.25 -4.30 -10.72
C GLY A 161 9.29 -5.31 -11.18
N ALA A 162 8.85 -6.36 -11.89
CA ALA A 162 9.74 -7.40 -12.40
C ALA A 162 10.74 -6.85 -13.43
N GLY A 163 10.27 -5.99 -14.35
CA GLY A 163 11.12 -5.39 -15.38
C GLY A 163 12.17 -4.46 -14.80
N LYS A 164 11.76 -3.57 -13.86
CA LYS A 164 12.69 -2.70 -13.13
C LYS A 164 13.75 -3.51 -12.37
N LYS A 165 13.32 -4.56 -11.66
CA LYS A 165 14.23 -5.40 -10.87
C LYS A 165 15.20 -6.16 -11.75
N THR A 166 14.70 -6.82 -12.80
CA THR A 166 15.51 -7.55 -13.79
C THR A 166 16.56 -6.63 -14.41
N LYS A 167 16.15 -5.44 -14.86
CA LYS A 167 17.08 -4.43 -15.38
C LYS A 167 18.16 -4.08 -14.37
N LYS A 168 17.78 -3.76 -13.13
CA LYS A 168 18.73 -3.37 -12.08
C LYS A 168 19.77 -4.46 -11.79
N VAL A 169 19.35 -5.71 -11.65
CA VAL A 169 20.28 -6.81 -11.28
C VAL A 169 21.20 -7.17 -12.44
N LEU A 170 20.67 -7.22 -13.67
CA LEU A 170 21.48 -7.52 -14.85
C LEU A 170 22.42 -6.37 -15.24
N GLN A 171 22.05 -5.12 -14.95
CA GLN A 171 22.96 -3.99 -15.09
C GLN A 171 24.13 -4.09 -14.12
N ALA A 172 23.87 -4.48 -12.86
CA ALA A 172 24.92 -4.71 -11.88
C ALA A 172 25.82 -5.91 -12.25
N ALA A 173 25.30 -6.88 -13.01
CA ALA A 173 26.04 -8.01 -13.55
C ALA A 173 26.73 -7.73 -14.90
N GLY A 174 26.51 -6.55 -15.52
CA GLY A 174 27.06 -6.21 -16.84
C GLY A 174 26.40 -6.94 -18.03
N GLN A 175 25.30 -7.64 -17.83
CA GLN A 175 24.64 -8.47 -18.85
C GLN A 175 23.34 -7.85 -19.41
N TRP A 176 22.90 -6.71 -18.86
CA TRP A 176 21.62 -6.09 -19.25
C TRP A 176 21.52 -5.80 -20.74
N ASP A 177 22.55 -5.19 -21.36
CA ASP A 177 22.45 -4.77 -22.76
C ASP A 177 22.33 -5.98 -23.71
N ALA A 178 23.01 -7.08 -23.39
CA ALA A 178 22.92 -8.33 -24.13
C ALA A 178 21.52 -8.96 -24.00
N VAL A 179 20.97 -9.01 -22.77
CA VAL A 179 19.62 -9.54 -22.51
C VAL A 179 18.55 -8.66 -23.15
N ASP A 180 18.68 -7.34 -23.04
CA ASP A 180 17.72 -6.38 -23.61
C ASP A 180 17.72 -6.42 -25.14
N SER A 181 18.86 -6.71 -25.76
CA SER A 181 18.96 -6.88 -27.23
C SER A 181 18.43 -8.24 -27.69
N ALA A 182 18.60 -9.30 -26.90
CA ALA A 182 18.22 -10.65 -27.28
C ALA A 182 16.75 -11.01 -26.99
N LYS A 183 16.05 -10.22 -26.15
CA LYS A 183 14.63 -10.45 -25.87
C LYS A 183 13.79 -10.48 -27.14
N THR A 184 12.78 -11.33 -27.17
CA THR A 184 11.83 -11.38 -28.30
C THR A 184 10.72 -10.33 -28.19
N ALA A 185 10.30 -10.00 -26.96
CA ALA A 185 9.30 -8.99 -26.68
C ALA A 185 9.40 -8.49 -25.23
N SER A 186 8.71 -7.37 -24.96
CA SER A 186 8.45 -6.85 -23.62
C SER A 186 6.94 -6.76 -23.36
N PHE A 187 6.52 -6.97 -22.11
CA PHE A 187 5.12 -6.85 -21.69
C PHE A 187 4.95 -5.81 -20.57
N PRO A 188 3.83 -5.07 -20.56
CA PRO A 188 3.59 -4.04 -19.55
C PRO A 188 3.30 -4.62 -18.17
N THR A 189 2.81 -5.86 -18.06
CA THR A 189 2.55 -6.53 -16.78
C THR A 189 3.13 -7.94 -16.69
N VAL A 190 3.39 -8.39 -15.45
CA VAL A 190 3.96 -9.73 -15.17
C VAL A 190 3.01 -10.86 -15.57
N PRO A 191 1.69 -10.80 -15.31
CA PRO A 191 0.77 -11.85 -15.74
C PRO A 191 0.70 -12.01 -17.26
N GLU A 192 0.81 -10.91 -18.04
CA GLU A 192 0.85 -10.98 -19.51
C GLU A 192 2.12 -11.70 -20.00
N ALA A 193 3.29 -11.39 -19.43
CA ALA A 193 4.52 -12.10 -19.76
C ALA A 193 4.44 -13.59 -19.39
N ALA A 194 3.87 -13.93 -18.24
CA ALA A 194 3.66 -15.31 -17.81
C ALA A 194 2.70 -16.07 -18.75
N LEU A 195 1.63 -15.40 -19.19
CA LEU A 195 0.69 -15.94 -20.17
C LEU A 195 1.36 -16.16 -21.53
N ALA A 196 2.24 -15.24 -21.96
CA ALA A 196 2.99 -15.38 -23.21
C ALA A 196 3.86 -16.65 -23.21
N VAL A 197 4.62 -16.91 -22.14
CA VAL A 197 5.42 -18.15 -22.00
C VAL A 197 4.52 -19.39 -22.04
N LYS A 198 3.38 -19.35 -21.35
CA LYS A 198 2.46 -20.49 -21.26
C LYS A 198 1.77 -20.79 -22.59
N ALA A 199 1.25 -19.76 -23.25
CA ALA A 199 0.32 -19.90 -24.38
C ALA A 199 1.00 -19.80 -25.76
N ASN A 200 2.08 -19.02 -25.90
CA ASN A 200 2.74 -18.84 -27.20
C ASN A 200 3.71 -20.00 -27.47
N PRO A 201 3.60 -20.73 -28.60
CA PRO A 201 4.57 -21.74 -28.99
C PRO A 201 5.99 -21.18 -29.19
N GLY A 202 6.10 -19.92 -29.64
CA GLY A 202 7.37 -19.28 -29.94
C GLY A 202 8.06 -18.61 -28.74
N THR A 203 7.47 -18.63 -27.55
CA THR A 203 8.06 -18.05 -26.33
C THR A 203 8.32 -19.17 -25.32
N GLN A 204 9.58 -19.32 -24.93
CA GLN A 204 10.02 -20.45 -24.10
C GLN A 204 10.31 -20.03 -22.66
N ALA A 205 10.70 -18.78 -22.41
CA ALA A 205 11.03 -18.32 -21.06
C ALA A 205 10.70 -16.84 -20.81
N ALA A 206 10.71 -16.42 -19.56
CA ALA A 206 10.63 -15.02 -19.16
C ALA A 206 11.31 -14.77 -17.81
N PHE A 207 11.85 -13.57 -17.62
CA PHE A 207 12.28 -13.11 -16.30
C PHE A 207 11.08 -12.61 -15.49
N LEU A 208 10.62 -13.41 -14.53
CA LEU A 208 9.40 -13.17 -13.74
C LEU A 208 9.67 -13.33 -12.25
N TRP A 209 8.69 -12.95 -11.43
CA TRP A 209 8.68 -13.31 -10.02
C TRP A 209 8.44 -14.81 -9.84
N ASN A 210 9.15 -15.42 -8.89
CA ASN A 210 9.01 -16.84 -8.56
C ASN A 210 7.56 -17.24 -8.21
N SER A 211 6.82 -16.39 -7.49
CA SER A 211 5.42 -16.68 -7.17
C SER A 211 4.52 -16.69 -8.41
N THR A 212 4.72 -15.76 -9.34
CA THR A 212 3.97 -15.72 -10.60
C THR A 212 4.30 -16.93 -11.48
N ALA A 213 5.57 -17.32 -11.56
CA ALA A 213 5.97 -18.54 -12.27
C ALA A 213 5.25 -19.78 -11.70
N ALA A 214 5.26 -19.94 -10.38
CA ALA A 214 4.58 -21.04 -9.70
C ALA A 214 3.05 -21.03 -9.93
N GLN A 215 2.41 -19.85 -9.83
CA GLN A 215 0.97 -19.69 -10.08
C GLN A 215 0.56 -20.07 -11.51
N HIS A 216 1.43 -19.84 -12.49
CA HIS A 216 1.18 -20.20 -13.88
C HIS A 216 1.56 -21.64 -14.23
N GLY A 217 2.20 -22.37 -13.30
CA GLY A 217 2.71 -23.72 -13.48
C GLY A 217 3.95 -23.75 -14.40
N LEU A 218 4.77 -22.71 -14.39
CA LEU A 218 6.02 -22.63 -15.14
C LEU A 218 7.15 -23.30 -14.35
N GLU A 219 8.12 -23.86 -15.08
CA GLU A 219 9.37 -24.35 -14.49
C GLU A 219 10.21 -23.15 -14.03
N ILE A 220 10.92 -23.28 -12.91
CA ILE A 220 11.69 -22.20 -12.31
C ILE A 220 13.17 -22.56 -12.36
N ILE A 221 13.95 -21.74 -13.06
CA ILE A 221 15.41 -21.80 -13.05
C ILE A 221 15.94 -20.59 -12.28
N GLU A 222 16.75 -20.87 -11.26
CA GLU A 222 17.45 -19.84 -10.49
C GLU A 222 18.82 -19.60 -11.13
N LEU A 223 19.13 -18.34 -11.45
CA LEU A 223 20.40 -17.94 -12.05
C LEU A 223 21.22 -17.12 -11.05
N PRO A 224 22.56 -17.29 -10.97
CA PRO A 224 23.43 -16.56 -10.05
C PRO A 224 23.26 -15.03 -10.14
N GLU A 225 23.07 -14.51 -11.34
CA GLU A 225 22.96 -13.07 -11.60
C GLU A 225 21.65 -12.47 -11.06
N LEU A 226 20.69 -13.34 -10.73
CA LEU A 226 19.39 -12.98 -10.14
C LEU A 226 19.35 -13.16 -8.62
N GLU A 227 20.41 -13.66 -7.94
CA GLU A 227 20.38 -13.91 -6.49
C GLU A 227 20.02 -12.66 -5.68
N LYS A 228 20.55 -11.51 -6.07
CA LYS A 228 20.31 -10.21 -5.41
C LYS A 228 19.01 -9.53 -5.86
N SER A 229 18.08 -10.28 -6.46
CA SER A 229 16.83 -9.75 -7.01
C SER A 229 15.66 -9.71 -6.03
N ARG A 230 15.86 -10.14 -4.77
CA ARG A 230 14.79 -10.09 -3.76
C ARG A 230 14.16 -8.68 -3.71
N ALA A 231 12.84 -8.65 -3.65
CA ALA A 231 12.05 -7.44 -3.54
C ALA A 231 10.94 -7.65 -2.51
N ASP A 232 10.66 -6.59 -1.75
CA ASP A 232 9.57 -6.57 -0.80
C ASP A 232 8.33 -5.94 -1.46
N ILE A 233 7.21 -6.62 -1.30
CA ILE A 233 5.87 -6.11 -1.57
C ILE A 233 5.46 -5.29 -0.36
N THR A 234 4.98 -4.08 -0.62
CA THR A 234 4.53 -3.16 0.43
C THR A 234 3.10 -2.73 0.23
N VAL A 235 2.46 -2.38 1.33
CA VAL A 235 1.12 -1.79 1.38
C VAL A 235 1.28 -0.38 1.94
N ALA A 236 1.15 0.62 1.07
CA ALA A 236 1.33 2.02 1.40
C ALA A 236 0.00 2.75 1.48
N VAL A 237 -0.18 3.58 2.50
CA VAL A 237 -1.35 4.47 2.62
C VAL A 237 -1.07 5.73 1.83
N THR A 238 -2.04 6.16 1.01
CA THR A 238 -1.87 7.37 0.19
C THR A 238 -1.91 8.61 1.09
N ALA A 239 -1.11 9.62 0.75
CA ALA A 239 -1.02 10.84 1.56
C ALA A 239 -2.31 11.70 1.49
N THR A 240 -3.16 11.43 0.51
CA THR A 240 -4.37 12.21 0.19
C THR A 240 -5.68 11.51 0.60
N THR A 241 -5.61 10.34 1.24
CA THR A 241 -6.81 9.63 1.72
C THR A 241 -7.53 10.44 2.81
N ASP A 242 -8.86 10.46 2.75
CA ASP A 242 -9.73 11.04 3.79
C ASP A 242 -10.13 10.00 4.86
N ARG A 243 -9.71 8.73 4.69
CA ARG A 243 -10.04 7.59 5.56
C ARG A 243 -8.79 6.82 5.99
N PRO A 244 -7.75 7.49 6.54
CA PRO A 244 -6.48 6.86 6.89
C PRO A 244 -6.65 5.68 7.85
N ALA A 245 -7.55 5.77 8.84
CA ALA A 245 -7.81 4.70 9.80
C ALA A 245 -8.24 3.40 9.11
N LEU A 246 -9.11 3.50 8.11
CA LEU A 246 -9.61 2.34 7.37
C LEU A 246 -8.54 1.78 6.41
N ALA A 247 -7.78 2.66 5.75
CA ALA A 247 -6.66 2.27 4.89
C ALA A 247 -5.58 1.52 5.68
N LEU A 248 -5.22 2.03 6.86
CA LEU A 248 -4.28 1.40 7.79
C LEU A 248 -4.81 0.08 8.35
N GLN A 249 -6.11 0.01 8.66
CA GLN A 249 -6.75 -1.22 9.09
C GLN A 249 -6.64 -2.31 8.00
N PHE A 250 -6.89 -1.98 6.73
CA PHE A 250 -6.69 -2.91 5.62
C PHE A 250 -5.20 -3.29 5.44
N ALA A 251 -4.28 -2.32 5.58
CA ALA A 251 -2.85 -2.59 5.51
C ALA A 251 -2.38 -3.57 6.59
N ARG A 252 -2.80 -3.36 7.85
CA ARG A 252 -2.53 -4.28 8.97
C ARG A 252 -3.12 -5.67 8.72
N TYR A 253 -4.31 -5.73 8.14
CA TYR A 253 -4.97 -7.00 7.80
C TYR A 253 -4.15 -7.82 6.80
N LEU A 254 -3.59 -7.16 5.77
CA LEU A 254 -2.77 -7.82 4.75
C LEU A 254 -1.45 -8.38 5.30
N VAL A 255 -0.86 -7.74 6.31
CA VAL A 255 0.45 -8.15 6.87
C VAL A 255 0.32 -9.02 8.13
N ALA A 256 -0.88 -9.20 8.66
CA ALA A 256 -1.08 -9.94 9.89
C ALA A 256 -0.85 -11.46 9.70
N PRO A 257 -0.07 -12.13 10.58
CA PRO A 257 0.28 -13.55 10.49
C PRO A 257 -0.92 -14.50 10.38
N ASP A 258 -2.03 -14.18 11.05
CA ASP A 258 -3.24 -15.00 11.10
C ASP A 258 -4.27 -14.63 10.01
N LYS A 259 -4.01 -13.58 9.22
CA LYS A 259 -4.88 -13.07 8.14
C LYS A 259 -4.16 -13.11 6.79
N GLY A 260 -3.74 -11.95 6.27
CA GLY A 260 -3.19 -11.81 4.92
C GLY A 260 -1.93 -12.66 4.70
N ASN A 261 -1.04 -12.80 5.67
CA ASN A 261 0.17 -13.62 5.50
C ASN A 261 -0.12 -15.08 5.15
N ARG A 262 -1.19 -15.68 5.72
CA ARG A 262 -1.61 -17.05 5.36
C ARG A 262 -2.08 -17.13 3.92
N ILE A 263 -2.72 -16.06 3.41
CA ILE A 263 -3.16 -15.95 2.02
C ILE A 263 -1.96 -15.81 1.10
N PHE A 264 -1.04 -14.88 1.39
CA PHE A 264 0.20 -14.72 0.63
C PHE A 264 1.01 -16.02 0.52
N ALA A 265 1.13 -16.78 1.62
CA ALA A 265 1.79 -18.08 1.61
C ALA A 265 1.10 -19.10 0.67
N ARG A 266 -0.25 -19.20 0.71
CA ARG A 266 -1.02 -20.08 -0.19
C ARG A 266 -0.82 -19.75 -1.67
N HIS A 267 -0.56 -18.48 -1.99
CA HIS A 267 -0.30 -18.00 -3.35
C HIS A 267 1.20 -18.01 -3.72
N ASN A 268 2.05 -18.75 -2.99
CA ASN A 268 3.49 -18.92 -3.26
C ASN A 268 4.35 -17.66 -3.07
N TYR A 269 3.90 -16.68 -2.29
CA TYR A 269 4.73 -15.57 -1.83
C TYR A 269 5.43 -15.93 -0.52
N HIS A 270 6.53 -15.24 -0.19
CA HIS A 270 7.17 -15.36 1.11
C HIS A 270 6.65 -14.25 2.05
N PRO A 271 5.66 -14.51 2.92
CA PRO A 271 5.10 -13.48 3.79
C PRO A 271 6.15 -12.91 4.75
N LEU A 272 6.04 -11.62 5.06
CA LEU A 272 6.85 -10.96 6.06
C LEU A 272 5.99 -10.74 7.29
N ALA A 273 6.45 -11.19 8.46
CA ALA A 273 5.65 -11.15 9.68
C ALA A 273 5.40 -9.70 10.12
N GLY A 274 4.13 -9.27 10.07
CA GLY A 274 3.66 -8.08 10.78
C GLY A 274 3.09 -8.44 12.15
N ASP A 275 2.41 -7.47 12.77
CA ASP A 275 1.74 -7.66 14.06
C ASP A 275 0.53 -8.59 13.94
N ARG A 276 0.13 -9.20 15.07
CA ARG A 276 -1.11 -9.98 15.13
C ARG A 276 -2.30 -9.10 14.81
N TRP A 277 -3.30 -9.68 14.13
CA TRP A 277 -4.50 -8.94 13.78
C TRP A 277 -5.26 -8.47 15.02
N ALA A 278 -5.58 -7.17 15.04
CA ALA A 278 -6.52 -6.56 15.95
C ALA A 278 -7.35 -5.54 15.17
N GLU A 279 -8.67 -5.58 15.32
CA GLU A 279 -9.57 -4.64 14.63
C GLU A 279 -9.26 -3.19 15.05
N LYS A 280 -9.05 -2.99 16.35
CA LYS A 280 -8.56 -1.75 16.96
C LYS A 280 -7.30 -2.07 17.78
N PRO A 281 -6.09 -1.78 17.27
CA PRO A 281 -4.85 -2.00 18.01
C PRO A 281 -4.82 -1.14 19.27
N VAL A 282 -4.15 -1.62 20.31
CA VAL A 282 -3.91 -0.88 21.55
C VAL A 282 -2.41 -0.68 21.71
N LEU A 283 -1.99 0.57 21.85
CA LEU A 283 -0.62 0.95 22.17
C LEU A 283 -0.55 1.45 23.60
N ARG A 284 0.50 1.11 24.32
CA ARG A 284 0.83 1.70 25.61
C ARG A 284 1.94 2.73 25.46
N VAL A 285 1.67 3.93 25.97
CA VAL A 285 2.63 5.02 26.01
C VAL A 285 2.91 5.39 27.46
N ASP A 286 4.15 5.21 27.91
CA ASP A 286 4.58 5.71 29.21
C ASP A 286 5.25 7.07 29.01
N CYS A 287 4.67 8.11 29.61
CA CYS A 287 5.04 9.49 29.38
C CYS A 287 5.39 10.20 30.69
N GLY A 288 6.54 10.89 30.70
CA GLY A 288 6.88 11.80 31.79
C GLY A 288 5.77 12.82 32.02
N GLY A 289 5.28 12.93 33.26
CA GLY A 289 4.08 13.71 33.58
C GLY A 289 4.14 15.18 33.18
N VAL A 290 5.33 15.79 33.17
CA VAL A 290 5.54 17.18 32.72
C VAL A 290 5.24 17.40 31.23
N ASN A 291 5.27 16.33 30.42
CA ASN A 291 5.02 16.40 28.98
C ASN A 291 3.53 16.24 28.65
N ARG A 292 2.67 15.95 29.64
CA ARG A 292 1.25 15.61 29.44
C ARG A 292 0.51 16.59 28.53
N GLU A 293 0.51 17.86 28.94
CA GLU A 293 -0.17 18.93 28.20
C GLU A 293 0.38 19.11 26.77
N ALA A 294 1.66 18.80 26.56
CA ALA A 294 2.30 18.92 25.25
C ALA A 294 1.92 17.78 24.29
N VAL A 295 1.57 16.59 24.80
CA VAL A 295 1.36 15.40 23.97
C VAL A 295 -0.09 14.93 23.90
N GLU A 296 -0.96 15.30 24.85
CA GLU A 296 -2.34 14.79 24.90
C GLU A 296 -3.11 15.04 23.61
N LYS A 297 -3.02 16.26 23.05
CA LYS A 297 -3.68 16.59 21.79
C LYS A 297 -3.17 15.72 20.64
N THR A 298 -1.85 15.60 20.51
CA THR A 298 -1.19 14.81 19.47
C THR A 298 -1.56 13.33 19.57
N ILE A 299 -1.61 12.78 20.79
CA ILE A 299 -2.02 11.38 21.03
C ILE A 299 -3.46 11.16 20.59
N ARG A 300 -4.39 12.07 20.91
CA ARG A 300 -5.80 11.96 20.49
C ARG A 300 -5.94 12.05 18.96
N GLU A 301 -5.20 12.96 18.32
CA GLU A 301 -5.17 13.08 16.86
C GLU A 301 -4.62 11.81 16.20
N PHE A 302 -3.59 11.20 16.79
CA PHE A 302 -3.05 9.92 16.36
C PHE A 302 -4.07 8.78 16.51
N GLU A 303 -4.74 8.64 17.65
CA GLU A 303 -5.77 7.61 17.86
C GLU A 303 -6.85 7.66 16.78
N VAL A 304 -7.36 8.86 16.50
CA VAL A 304 -8.40 9.08 15.48
C VAL A 304 -7.88 8.74 14.08
N ARG A 305 -6.68 9.20 13.73
CA ARG A 305 -6.09 8.99 12.41
C ARG A 305 -5.78 7.51 12.15
N GLU A 306 -5.19 6.83 13.12
CA GLU A 306 -4.69 5.46 12.98
C GLU A 306 -5.77 4.39 13.17
N GLY A 307 -6.89 4.78 13.79
CA GLY A 307 -7.95 3.86 14.20
C GLY A 307 -7.48 2.92 15.31
N CYS A 308 -6.75 3.44 16.30
CA CYS A 308 -6.21 2.67 17.43
C CYS A 308 -6.67 3.25 18.77
N GLU A 309 -6.27 2.59 19.86
CA GLU A 309 -6.37 3.09 21.22
C GLU A 309 -4.94 3.31 21.76
N VAL A 310 -4.71 4.44 22.43
CA VAL A 310 -3.46 4.75 23.09
C VAL A 310 -3.71 4.86 24.59
N ARG A 311 -3.22 3.86 25.32
CA ARG A 311 -3.24 3.83 26.79
C ARG A 311 -2.02 4.56 27.32
N THR A 312 -2.21 5.80 27.70
CA THR A 312 -1.12 6.62 28.24
C THR A 312 -1.03 6.52 29.76
N VAL A 313 0.16 6.25 30.28
CA VAL A 313 0.51 6.35 31.70
C VAL A 313 1.36 7.59 31.91
N TYR A 314 0.87 8.52 32.72
CA TYR A 314 1.61 9.72 33.12
C TYR A 314 2.16 9.57 34.53
N ASP A 315 3.48 9.67 34.70
CA ASP A 315 4.14 9.60 36.01
C ASP A 315 5.53 10.26 35.95
N GLY A 316 6.25 10.35 37.07
CA GLY A 316 7.66 10.74 37.08
C GLY A 316 8.51 9.73 36.31
N CYS A 317 9.43 10.20 35.45
CA CYS A 317 10.25 9.30 34.62
C CYS A 317 11.04 8.27 35.45
N GLY A 318 11.54 8.65 36.64
CA GLY A 318 12.18 7.72 37.55
C GLY A 318 11.26 6.61 38.06
N THR A 319 9.99 6.95 38.34
CA THR A 319 8.94 5.98 38.73
C THR A 319 8.60 5.05 37.57
N LEU A 320 8.44 5.58 36.35
CA LEU A 320 8.17 4.78 35.15
C LEU A 320 9.29 3.77 34.90
N VAL A 321 10.56 4.19 34.94
CA VAL A 321 11.72 3.28 34.81
C VAL A 321 11.72 2.21 35.89
N SER A 322 11.44 2.58 37.15
CA SER A 322 11.40 1.62 38.26
C SER A 322 10.30 0.57 38.05
N LYS A 323 9.10 0.98 37.63
CA LYS A 323 7.97 0.08 37.33
C LYS A 323 8.23 -0.86 36.14
N MET A 324 8.99 -0.40 35.15
CA MET A 324 9.41 -1.25 34.01
C MET A 324 10.37 -2.34 34.46
N GLN A 325 11.32 -2.01 35.35
CA GLN A 325 12.32 -2.95 35.87
C GLN A 325 11.72 -4.03 36.77
N THR A 326 10.74 -3.66 37.61
CA THR A 326 10.09 -4.62 38.52
C THR A 326 9.11 -5.56 37.81
N SER A 327 8.87 -5.36 36.50
CA SER A 327 7.93 -6.13 35.67
C SER A 327 6.46 -6.05 36.10
N ASP A 328 6.06 -5.13 36.98
CA ASP A 328 4.67 -5.00 37.46
C ASP A 328 3.69 -4.65 36.32
N ILE A 329 4.19 -3.93 35.31
CA ILE A 329 3.40 -3.48 34.16
C ILE A 329 3.99 -3.91 32.82
N GLY A 330 5.21 -4.44 32.79
CA GLY A 330 5.97 -4.72 31.56
C GLY A 330 6.42 -3.45 30.82
N LEU A 331 7.10 -3.63 29.68
CA LEU A 331 7.58 -2.53 28.84
C LEU A 331 6.43 -1.88 28.04
N PRO A 332 6.39 -0.55 27.91
CA PRO A 332 5.47 0.14 27.01
C PRO A 332 5.94 0.01 25.55
N ASP A 333 5.02 0.26 24.61
CA ASP A 333 5.37 0.35 23.18
C ASP A 333 6.15 1.63 22.87
N VAL A 334 5.85 2.71 23.60
CA VAL A 334 6.54 4.00 23.51
C VAL A 334 6.87 4.52 24.90
N PHE A 335 8.13 4.90 25.09
CA PHE A 335 8.59 5.58 26.29
C PHE A 335 9.01 7.02 25.96
N LEU A 336 8.28 8.00 26.50
CA LEU A 336 8.51 9.42 26.26
C LEU A 336 8.98 10.10 27.54
N THR A 337 10.27 10.43 27.60
CA THR A 337 10.88 11.02 28.79
C THR A 337 10.89 12.55 28.74
N CYS A 338 10.94 13.18 29.92
CA CYS A 338 11.18 14.63 30.02
C CYS A 338 12.66 15.00 29.87
N ASP A 339 13.56 14.04 30.07
CA ASP A 339 15.01 14.18 29.92
C ASP A 339 15.61 12.88 29.38
N THR A 340 16.62 12.99 28.53
CA THR A 340 17.26 11.83 27.87
C THR A 340 17.96 10.89 28.84
N SER A 341 18.39 11.37 30.02
CA SER A 341 19.05 10.55 31.04
C SER A 341 18.15 9.41 31.55
N TYR A 342 16.83 9.57 31.53
CA TYR A 342 15.90 8.50 31.93
C TYR A 342 15.81 7.40 30.87
N LEU A 343 15.90 7.75 29.58
CA LEU A 343 15.99 6.75 28.52
C LEU A 343 17.32 5.99 28.61
N VAL A 344 18.44 6.69 28.83
CA VAL A 344 19.75 6.05 29.07
C VAL A 344 19.68 5.08 30.26
N LYS A 345 19.12 5.53 31.39
CA LYS A 345 18.92 4.68 32.57
C LYS A 345 18.08 3.43 32.26
N ALA A 346 17.03 3.58 31.45
CA ALA A 346 16.19 2.47 31.02
C ALA A 346 16.94 1.50 30.10
N GLN A 347 17.68 2.02 29.11
CA GLN A 347 18.51 1.23 28.21
C GLN A 347 19.58 0.44 28.98
N ASP A 348 20.33 1.10 29.87
CA ASP A 348 21.42 0.47 30.63
C ASP A 348 20.90 -0.62 31.56
N ALA A 349 19.81 -0.36 32.27
CA ALA A 349 19.29 -1.27 33.28
C ALA A 349 18.52 -2.47 32.72
N MET A 350 17.99 -2.36 31.50
CA MET A 350 17.08 -3.37 30.92
C MET A 350 17.62 -3.98 29.62
N GLY A 351 18.91 -3.82 29.32
CA GLY A 351 19.53 -4.43 28.14
C GLY A 351 19.07 -3.81 26.83
N SER A 352 18.86 -2.49 26.81
CA SER A 352 18.45 -1.71 25.64
C SER A 352 17.11 -2.13 25.03
N PRO A 353 16.01 -2.10 25.82
CA PRO A 353 14.72 -2.60 25.34
C PRO A 353 14.04 -1.69 24.32
N PHE A 354 14.46 -0.42 24.21
CA PHE A 354 13.92 0.55 23.26
C PHE A 354 14.88 0.76 22.09
N GLY A 355 14.31 1.27 20.99
CA GLY A 355 15.06 1.72 19.83
C GLY A 355 15.93 2.95 20.09
N PRO A 356 16.59 3.49 19.05
CA PRO A 356 17.42 4.69 19.17
C PRO A 356 16.61 5.90 19.69
N ASP A 357 17.29 6.82 20.37
CA ASP A 357 16.65 8.01 20.92
C ASP A 357 16.18 8.97 19.81
N LEU A 358 14.96 9.49 19.96
CA LEU A 358 14.40 10.53 19.08
C LEU A 358 14.09 11.79 19.90
N LYS A 359 14.87 12.84 19.68
CA LYS A 359 14.69 14.14 20.36
C LYS A 359 13.58 14.93 19.67
N VAL A 360 12.41 15.00 20.30
CA VAL A 360 11.22 15.67 19.76
C VAL A 360 11.09 17.14 20.16
N SER A 361 11.64 17.52 21.31
CA SER A 361 11.61 18.89 21.85
C SER A 361 12.76 19.13 22.82
N SER A 362 13.04 20.40 23.12
CA SER A 362 13.92 20.79 24.22
C SER A 362 13.31 21.95 24.98
N THR A 363 13.61 22.05 26.28
CA THR A 363 13.17 23.15 27.13
C THR A 363 14.31 23.57 28.06
N ARG A 364 14.34 24.85 28.45
CA ARG A 364 15.30 25.36 29.42
C ARG A 364 14.67 25.34 30.80
N ILE A 365 15.45 24.89 31.79
CA ILE A 365 15.07 25.08 33.19
C ILE A 365 15.14 26.59 33.48
N VAL A 366 14.04 27.14 33.99
CA VAL A 366 13.94 28.54 34.39
C VAL A 366 13.52 28.62 35.84
N MET A 367 14.01 29.64 36.54
CA MET A 367 13.53 29.97 37.87
C MET A 367 12.20 30.72 37.75
N LEU A 368 11.14 30.17 38.34
CA LEU A 368 9.88 30.88 38.47
C LEU A 368 10.05 31.99 39.52
N VAL A 369 9.74 33.24 39.14
CA VAL A 369 9.68 34.38 40.04
C VAL A 369 8.25 34.89 40.11
N ALA A 370 7.86 35.45 41.25
CA ALA A 370 6.56 36.10 41.37
C ALA A 370 6.45 37.23 40.34
N LYS A 371 5.27 37.37 39.73
CA LYS A 371 4.99 38.48 38.82
C LYS A 371 4.89 39.77 39.66
N GLY A 372 5.90 40.63 39.59
CA GLY A 372 5.98 41.88 40.35
C GLY A 372 7.31 42.57 40.14
#